data_AF-A0A1F7U5Y7-F1
#
_entry.id   AF-A0A1F7U5Y7-F1
#
_cell.length_a   1.000
_cell.length_b   1.000
_cell.length_c   1.000
_cell.angle_alpha   90.00
_cell.angle_beta   90.00
_cell.angle_gamma   90.00
#
_symmetry.space_group_name_H-M   'P 1'
#
loop_
_entity.id
_entity.type
_entity.pdbx_description
1 polymer ?
#
loop_
_entity_poly.entity_id
_entity_poly.type
_entity_poly.pdbx_seq_one_letter_code
_entity_poly.pdbx_strand_id
1 'polypeptide(L)'
;MKTFLAVVGYIGLTLLAAVSGIWIVREPMSVKACAAVKRNFSPDECIKTVAVYLSKPELCERVTGTDFKFENPPKQECYTEIAARTNNVSLCAKVEGGLVSETKFTCLYRVATRNQNAAACTALPGSESRFGIEQNKETCFKAIGRTETDAAAAPPMRGRAPIVLGLGADKLDLIAYSLLGLWALWTVVGIGKKFADKKGADQKAGQ
;
A
#
# COMPACT_ATOMS: atom_id res chain seq x y z
N MET A 1 34.93 33.14 -4.27
CA MET A 1 35.01 31.96 -5.16
C MET A 1 35.05 30.63 -4.39
N LYS A 2 35.97 30.42 -3.44
CA LYS A 2 36.10 29.15 -2.69
C LYS A 2 34.81 28.73 -1.95
N THR A 3 34.10 29.67 -1.34
CA THR A 3 32.81 29.44 -0.66
C THR A 3 31.69 29.02 -1.60
N PHE A 4 31.64 29.56 -2.81
CA PHE A 4 30.62 29.22 -3.80
C PHE A 4 30.78 27.77 -4.30
N LEU A 5 32.01 27.35 -4.60
CA LEU A 5 32.30 25.97 -5.02
C LEU A 5 31.95 24.94 -3.94
N ALA A 6 32.18 25.26 -2.66
CA ALA A 6 31.83 24.38 -1.55
C ALA A 6 30.30 24.17 -1.44
N VAL A 7 29.52 25.24 -1.63
CA VAL A 7 28.05 25.17 -1.59
C VAL A 7 27.50 24.37 -2.77
N VAL A 8 28.00 24.60 -3.98
CA VAL A 8 27.58 23.86 -5.18
C VAL A 8 27.92 22.37 -5.07
N GLY A 9 29.11 22.02 -4.57
CA GLY A 9 29.52 20.64 -4.35
C GLY A 9 28.64 19.92 -3.33
N TYR A 10 28.27 20.59 -2.24
CA TYR A 10 27.39 20.02 -1.22
C TYR A 10 25.97 19.77 -1.75
N ILE A 11 25.40 20.72 -2.51
CA ILE A 11 24.07 20.56 -3.13
C ILE A 11 24.09 19.44 -4.18
N GLY A 12 25.16 19.34 -4.98
CA GLY A 12 25.33 18.26 -5.94
C GLY A 12 25.34 16.88 -5.28
N LEU A 13 26.06 16.74 -4.17
CA LEU A 13 26.16 15.49 -3.42
C LEU A 13 24.82 15.09 -2.76
N THR A 14 24.09 16.05 -2.18
CA THR A 14 22.78 15.76 -1.56
C THR A 14 21.73 15.40 -2.60
N LEU A 15 21.73 16.06 -3.77
CA LEU A 15 20.86 15.68 -4.88
C LEU A 15 21.22 14.30 -5.43
N LEU A 16 22.50 13.97 -5.57
CA LEU A 16 22.93 12.63 -5.99
C LEU A 16 22.50 11.55 -4.99
N ALA A 17 22.64 11.80 -3.69
CA ALA A 17 22.20 10.89 -2.63
C ALA A 17 20.67 10.73 -2.59
N ALA A 18 19.93 11.83 -2.80
CA ALA A 18 18.47 11.80 -2.89
C ALA A 18 17.99 11.01 -4.12
N VAL A 19 18.62 11.23 -5.27
CA VAL A 19 18.30 10.49 -6.51
C VAL A 19 18.69 9.01 -6.36
N SER A 20 19.84 8.68 -5.78
CA SER A 20 20.23 7.28 -5.57
C SER A 20 19.33 6.57 -4.56
N GLY A 21 18.87 7.26 -3.51
CA GLY A 21 17.91 6.72 -2.54
C GLY A 21 16.54 6.40 -3.16
N ILE A 22 16.12 7.15 -4.18
CA ILE A 22 14.90 6.89 -4.95
C ILE A 22 15.04 5.65 -5.85
N TRP A 23 16.25 5.31 -6.31
CA TRP A 23 16.49 4.10 -7.12
C TRP A 23 16.68 2.81 -6.30
N ILE A 24 16.94 2.89 -4.99
CA ILE A 24 16.88 1.71 -4.08
C ILE A 24 15.41 1.36 -3.74
N VAL A 25 14.43 1.97 -4.39
CA VAL A 25 13.04 1.52 -4.32
C VAL A 25 12.89 0.24 -5.12
N ARG A 26 13.19 -0.86 -4.42
CA ARG A 26 12.25 -1.98 -4.26
C ARG A 26 12.02 -2.79 -5.53
N GLU A 27 13.08 -3.40 -6.05
CA GLU A 27 12.88 -4.72 -6.63
C GLU A 27 12.18 -5.61 -5.57
N PRO A 28 11.21 -6.46 -5.95
CA PRO A 28 10.51 -7.32 -5.03
C PRO A 28 11.45 -8.44 -4.56
N MET A 29 12.40 -8.09 -3.68
CA MET A 29 13.26 -9.05 -2.97
C MET A 29 12.44 -10.12 -2.25
N SER A 30 11.16 -9.88 -2.03
CA SER A 30 10.31 -10.75 -1.25
C SER A 30 9.93 -12.07 -1.93
N VAL A 31 9.70 -12.12 -3.26
CA VAL A 31 9.24 -13.40 -3.86
C VAL A 31 10.37 -14.43 -3.98
N LYS A 32 11.57 -13.98 -4.35
CA LYS A 32 12.76 -14.86 -4.32
C LYS A 32 13.09 -15.27 -2.87
N ALA A 33 12.91 -14.36 -1.91
CA ALA A 33 13.06 -14.68 -0.50
C ALA A 33 12.04 -15.74 -0.03
N CYS A 34 10.81 -15.75 -0.54
CA CYS A 34 9.80 -16.75 -0.17
C CYS A 34 10.26 -18.19 -0.47
N ALA A 35 11.03 -18.41 -1.54
CA ALA A 35 11.59 -19.73 -1.85
C ALA A 35 12.69 -20.18 -0.86
N ALA A 36 13.32 -19.23 -0.16
CA ALA A 36 14.38 -19.49 0.82
C ALA A 36 13.86 -19.65 2.26
N VAL A 37 12.58 -19.33 2.52
CA VAL A 37 11.98 -19.48 3.86
C VAL A 37 11.73 -20.97 4.15
N LYS A 38 12.62 -21.59 4.92
CA LYS A 38 12.53 -23.01 5.32
C LYS A 38 11.72 -23.28 6.59
N ARG A 39 11.21 -22.26 7.29
CA ARG A 39 10.57 -22.42 8.62
C ARG A 39 9.06 -22.25 8.52
N ASN A 40 8.30 -23.30 8.87
CA ASN A 40 6.86 -23.35 9.24
C ASN A 40 5.84 -22.57 8.37
N PHE A 41 6.26 -21.97 7.26
CA PHE A 41 5.44 -21.16 6.37
C PHE A 41 5.46 -21.80 4.99
N SER A 42 4.29 -22.03 4.40
CA SER A 42 4.25 -22.48 3.02
C SER A 42 4.80 -21.36 2.12
N PRO A 43 5.60 -21.69 1.09
CA PRO A 43 6.07 -20.70 0.12
C PRO A 43 4.92 -19.90 -0.49
N ASP A 44 3.79 -20.57 -0.74
CA ASP A 44 2.55 -19.98 -1.27
C ASP A 44 1.97 -18.87 -0.36
N GLU A 45 1.95 -19.08 0.95
CA GLU A 45 1.44 -18.08 1.90
C GLU A 45 2.33 -16.83 1.93
N CYS A 46 3.65 -17.03 1.82
CA CYS A 46 4.60 -15.94 1.67
C CYS A 46 4.35 -15.16 0.36
N ILE A 47 4.19 -15.86 -0.77
CA ILE A 47 3.92 -15.25 -2.08
C ILE A 47 2.61 -14.47 -2.03
N LYS A 48 1.54 -15.04 -1.47
CA LYS A 48 0.24 -14.37 -1.26
C LYS A 48 0.43 -13.07 -0.49
N THR A 49 1.10 -13.13 0.66
CA THR A 49 1.31 -11.98 1.54
C THR A 49 2.02 -10.85 0.80
N VAL A 50 3.05 -11.19 0.02
CA VAL A 50 3.78 -10.25 -0.82
C VAL A 50 2.88 -9.65 -1.90
N ALA A 51 2.11 -10.48 -2.60
CA ALA A 51 1.20 -10.04 -3.65
C ALA A 51 0.15 -9.06 -3.12
N VAL A 52 -0.44 -9.36 -1.96
CA VAL A 52 -1.41 -8.51 -1.26
C VAL A 52 -0.78 -7.21 -0.79
N TYR A 53 0.40 -7.27 -0.16
CA TYR A 53 1.11 -6.08 0.31
C TYR A 53 1.45 -5.12 -0.82
N LEU A 54 1.91 -5.65 -1.96
CA LEU A 54 2.26 -4.86 -3.14
C LEU A 54 1.06 -4.52 -4.04
N SER A 55 -0.12 -5.09 -3.77
CA SER A 55 -1.30 -5.01 -4.63
C SER A 55 -1.00 -5.41 -6.08
N LYS A 56 -0.23 -6.48 -6.27
CA LYS A 56 0.23 -7.00 -7.57
C LYS A 56 -0.44 -8.33 -7.90
N PRO A 57 -1.60 -8.34 -8.59
CA PRO A 57 -2.36 -9.56 -8.86
C PRO A 57 -1.59 -10.60 -9.68
N GLU A 58 -0.65 -10.18 -10.53
CA GLU A 58 0.22 -11.07 -11.30
C GLU A 58 1.08 -11.99 -10.42
N LEU A 59 1.33 -11.61 -9.15
CA LEU A 59 2.05 -12.47 -8.21
C LEU A 59 1.18 -13.59 -7.64
N CYS A 60 -0.15 -13.44 -7.64
CA CYS A 60 -1.05 -14.52 -7.21
C CYS A 60 -0.98 -15.74 -8.15
N GLU A 61 -0.64 -15.54 -9.43
CA GLU A 61 -0.43 -16.66 -10.37
C GLU A 61 0.75 -17.57 -10.01
N ARG A 62 1.66 -17.09 -9.14
CA ARG A 62 2.81 -17.86 -8.68
C ARG A 62 2.49 -18.76 -7.48
N VAL A 63 1.29 -18.63 -6.92
CA VAL A 63 0.79 -19.50 -5.86
C VAL A 63 0.36 -20.81 -6.49
N THR A 64 0.98 -21.91 -6.08
CA THR A 64 0.79 -23.23 -6.71
C THR A 64 -0.39 -24.01 -6.12
N GLY A 65 -0.65 -23.84 -4.82
CA GLY A 65 -1.72 -24.51 -4.09
C GLY A 65 -1.45 -25.99 -3.78
N THR A 66 -0.22 -26.49 -3.92
CA THR A 66 0.06 -27.94 -3.86
C THR A 66 -0.20 -28.58 -2.50
N ASP A 67 -0.11 -27.80 -1.41
CA ASP A 67 -0.17 -28.33 -0.05
C ASP A 67 -1.58 -28.24 0.59
N PHE A 68 -2.57 -27.70 -0.13
CA PHE A 68 -3.88 -27.37 0.44
C PHE A 68 -4.96 -28.36 0.01
N LYS A 69 -5.22 -29.38 0.85
CA LYS A 69 -6.27 -30.38 0.59
C LYS A 69 -7.66 -30.02 1.14
N PHE A 70 -7.72 -29.27 2.23
CA PHE A 70 -8.98 -28.99 2.95
C PHE A 70 -9.20 -27.51 3.31
N GLU A 71 -8.28 -26.65 2.88
CA GLU A 71 -8.34 -25.22 3.16
C GLU A 71 -8.53 -24.43 1.88
N ASN A 72 -8.93 -23.18 2.05
CA ASN A 72 -9.11 -22.22 0.98
C ASN A 72 -7.79 -22.07 0.19
N PRO A 73 -7.76 -22.36 -1.13
CA PRO A 73 -6.55 -22.24 -1.92
C PRO A 73 -5.99 -20.81 -1.82
N PRO A 74 -4.72 -20.62 -1.42
CA PRO A 74 -4.18 -19.29 -1.13
C PRO A 74 -4.23 -18.35 -2.34
N LYS A 75 -4.29 -18.92 -3.56
CA LYS A 75 -4.44 -18.18 -4.81
C LYS A 75 -5.76 -17.41 -4.88
N GLN A 76 -6.87 -18.02 -4.47
CA GLN A 76 -8.19 -17.41 -4.53
C GLN A 76 -8.30 -16.29 -3.48
N GLU A 77 -7.82 -16.57 -2.28
CA GLU A 77 -7.73 -15.56 -1.22
C GLU A 77 -6.82 -14.39 -1.61
N CYS A 78 -5.69 -14.65 -2.29
CA CYS A 78 -4.80 -13.63 -2.83
C CYS A 78 -5.54 -12.62 -3.72
N TYR A 79 -6.33 -13.13 -4.68
CA TYR A 79 -7.12 -12.28 -5.57
C TYR A 79 -8.19 -11.51 -4.81
N THR A 80 -8.92 -12.17 -3.91
CA THR A 80 -9.96 -11.54 -3.08
C THR A 80 -9.40 -10.41 -2.22
N GLU A 81 -8.27 -10.60 -1.55
CA GLU A 81 -7.63 -9.57 -0.73
C GLU A 81 -7.13 -8.39 -1.57
N ILE A 82 -6.51 -8.63 -2.72
CA ILE A 82 -6.08 -7.54 -3.61
C ILE A 82 -7.29 -6.79 -4.17
N ALA A 83 -8.34 -7.51 -4.60
CA ALA A 83 -9.58 -6.93 -5.08
C ALA A 83 -10.19 -6.01 -4.02
N ALA A 84 -10.30 -6.50 -2.78
CA ALA A 84 -10.85 -5.74 -1.68
C ALA A 84 -9.95 -4.56 -1.28
N ARG A 85 -8.63 -4.71 -1.27
CA ARG A 85 -7.69 -3.62 -0.94
C ARG A 85 -7.65 -2.52 -2.01
N THR A 86 -7.79 -2.89 -3.28
CA THR A 86 -7.71 -1.97 -4.42
C THR A 86 -9.06 -1.51 -4.94
N ASN A 87 -10.14 -2.02 -4.34
CA ASN A 87 -11.51 -1.85 -4.79
C ASN A 87 -11.73 -2.27 -6.27
N ASN A 88 -11.00 -3.27 -6.74
CA ASN A 88 -11.03 -3.71 -8.14
C ASN A 88 -11.86 -5.00 -8.29
N VAL A 89 -13.15 -4.83 -8.60
CA VAL A 89 -14.09 -5.95 -8.79
C VAL A 89 -13.71 -6.87 -9.96
N SER A 90 -12.94 -6.40 -10.95
CA SER A 90 -12.54 -7.24 -12.08
C SER A 90 -11.64 -8.40 -11.65
N LEU A 91 -10.90 -8.26 -10.55
CA LEU A 91 -10.08 -9.33 -10.00
C LEU A 91 -10.93 -10.48 -9.44
N CYS A 92 -12.16 -10.23 -9.02
CA CYS A 92 -13.08 -11.28 -8.59
C CYS A 92 -13.50 -12.22 -9.74
N ALA A 93 -13.30 -11.83 -11.00
CA ALA A 93 -13.51 -12.72 -12.14
C ALA A 93 -12.42 -13.81 -12.24
N LYS A 94 -11.27 -13.63 -11.58
CA LYS A 94 -10.21 -14.64 -11.46
C LYS A 94 -10.44 -15.62 -10.31
N VAL A 95 -11.48 -15.41 -9.51
CA VAL A 95 -11.83 -16.28 -8.40
C VAL A 95 -12.68 -17.43 -8.91
N GLU A 96 -12.08 -18.62 -9.00
CA GLU A 96 -12.71 -19.80 -9.61
C GLU A 96 -13.77 -20.46 -8.70
N GLY A 97 -13.65 -20.30 -7.39
CA GLY A 97 -14.55 -20.96 -6.44
C GLY A 97 -14.19 -22.42 -6.17
N GLY A 98 -15.06 -23.08 -5.40
CA GLY A 98 -14.82 -24.41 -4.83
C GLY A 98 -15.57 -24.60 -3.50
N LEU A 99 -15.68 -25.83 -3.03
CA LEU A 99 -16.46 -26.19 -1.83
C LEU A 99 -16.01 -25.47 -0.55
N VAL A 100 -14.69 -25.26 -0.40
CA VAL A 100 -14.07 -24.65 0.79
C VAL A 100 -13.30 -23.37 0.47
N SER A 101 -13.34 -22.91 -0.78
CA SER A 101 -12.55 -21.76 -1.24
C SER A 101 -13.34 -20.46 -1.24
N GLU A 102 -12.64 -19.33 -1.40
CA GLU A 102 -13.29 -18.09 -1.79
C GLU A 102 -14.08 -18.28 -3.09
N THR A 103 -15.32 -17.81 -3.09
CA THR A 103 -16.17 -17.74 -4.27
C THR A 103 -16.11 -16.33 -4.87
N LYS A 104 -16.52 -16.20 -6.14
CA LYS A 104 -16.72 -14.88 -6.75
C LYS A 104 -17.68 -14.01 -5.93
N PHE A 105 -18.72 -14.62 -5.36
CA PHE A 105 -19.64 -13.95 -4.47
C PHE A 105 -18.91 -13.39 -3.23
N THR A 106 -18.13 -14.21 -2.52
CA THR A 106 -17.40 -13.74 -1.33
C THR A 106 -16.41 -12.62 -1.69
N CYS A 107 -15.71 -12.73 -2.82
CA CYS A 107 -14.80 -11.69 -3.28
C CYS A 107 -15.53 -10.35 -3.47
N LEU A 108 -16.64 -10.35 -4.22
CA LEU A 108 -17.45 -9.16 -4.46
C LEU A 108 -18.03 -8.59 -3.16
N TYR A 109 -18.51 -9.44 -2.26
CA TYR A 109 -19.03 -9.04 -0.96
C TYR A 109 -17.94 -8.38 -0.09
N ARG A 110 -16.71 -8.92 -0.08
CA ARG A 110 -15.57 -8.34 0.64
C ARG A 110 -15.14 -7.01 0.03
N VAL A 111 -15.14 -6.88 -1.30
CA VAL A 111 -14.88 -5.59 -1.98
C VAL A 111 -15.94 -4.55 -1.60
N ALA A 112 -17.22 -4.94 -1.62
CA ALA A 112 -18.33 -4.09 -1.28
C ALA A 112 -18.23 -3.55 0.15
N THR A 113 -18.14 -4.45 1.12
CA THR A 113 -18.14 -4.09 2.55
C THR A 113 -16.92 -3.29 2.97
N ARG A 114 -15.72 -3.68 2.48
CA ARG A 114 -14.47 -2.98 2.81
C ARG A 114 -14.39 -1.57 2.24
N ASN A 115 -14.94 -1.34 1.04
CA ASN A 115 -14.81 -0.05 0.34
C ASN A 115 -16.12 0.74 0.25
N GLN A 116 -17.18 0.27 0.91
CA GLN A 116 -18.53 0.82 0.77
C GLN A 116 -18.96 0.90 -0.71
N ASN A 117 -18.59 -0.13 -1.49
CA ASN A 117 -18.79 -0.17 -2.94
C ASN A 117 -20.14 -0.78 -3.30
N ALA A 118 -21.12 0.09 -3.51
CA ALA A 118 -22.49 -0.28 -3.90
C ALA A 118 -22.57 -1.05 -5.23
N ALA A 119 -21.74 -0.69 -6.22
CA ALA A 119 -21.69 -1.41 -7.50
C ALA A 119 -21.22 -2.87 -7.35
N ALA A 120 -20.34 -3.15 -6.37
CA ALA A 120 -19.95 -4.51 -6.05
C ALA A 120 -21.11 -5.33 -5.45
N CYS A 121 -21.99 -4.73 -4.64
CA CYS A 121 -23.23 -5.39 -4.18
C CYS A 121 -24.16 -5.70 -5.36
N THR A 122 -24.36 -4.76 -6.29
CA THR A 122 -25.20 -4.99 -7.49
C THR A 122 -24.69 -6.14 -8.34
N ALA A 123 -23.36 -6.35 -8.39
CA ALA A 123 -22.70 -7.37 -9.19
C ALA A 123 -22.76 -8.81 -8.60
N LEU A 124 -23.32 -9.01 -7.40
CA LEU A 124 -23.40 -10.34 -6.78
C LEU A 124 -24.28 -11.30 -7.63
N PRO A 125 -23.83 -12.54 -7.90
CA PRO A 125 -24.53 -13.48 -8.80
C PRO A 125 -25.73 -14.22 -8.18
N GLY A 126 -26.23 -13.82 -7.02
CA GLY A 126 -27.34 -14.49 -6.33
C GLY A 126 -27.26 -14.35 -4.81
N SER A 127 -27.53 -15.44 -4.09
CA SER A 127 -27.28 -15.59 -2.66
C SER A 127 -26.36 -16.78 -2.39
N GLU A 128 -25.55 -16.68 -1.33
CA GLU A 128 -24.75 -17.78 -0.80
C GLU A 128 -24.98 -17.87 0.71
N SER A 129 -25.05 -19.09 1.25
CA SER A 129 -25.09 -19.31 2.70
C SER A 129 -23.73 -19.78 3.16
N ARG A 130 -23.08 -18.99 4.02
CA ARG A 130 -21.79 -19.37 4.64
C ARG A 130 -22.00 -19.41 6.15
N PHE A 131 -21.74 -20.56 6.75
CA PHE A 131 -21.95 -20.80 8.18
C PHE A 131 -23.40 -20.52 8.66
N GLY A 132 -24.39 -20.80 7.82
CA GLY A 132 -25.80 -20.57 8.15
C GLY A 132 -26.26 -19.11 8.08
N ILE A 133 -25.38 -18.20 7.64
CA ILE A 133 -25.73 -16.81 7.38
C ILE A 133 -25.93 -16.66 5.87
N GLU A 134 -27.17 -16.38 5.48
CA GLU A 134 -27.50 -16.06 4.09
C GLU A 134 -26.95 -14.67 3.73
N GLN A 135 -26.09 -14.64 2.72
CA GLN A 135 -25.54 -13.44 2.13
C GLN A 135 -26.18 -13.26 0.75
N ASN A 136 -26.67 -12.06 0.47
CA ASN A 136 -27.29 -11.72 -0.80
C ASN A 136 -27.11 -10.21 -1.07
N LYS A 137 -27.69 -9.71 -2.16
CA LYS A 137 -27.60 -8.28 -2.52
C LYS A 137 -28.12 -7.37 -1.42
N GLU A 138 -29.26 -7.70 -0.83
CA GLU A 138 -29.90 -6.89 0.21
C GLU A 138 -29.04 -6.81 1.47
N THR A 139 -28.51 -7.95 1.95
CA THR A 139 -27.64 -7.96 3.12
C THR A 139 -26.30 -7.28 2.86
N CYS A 140 -25.81 -7.29 1.62
CA CYS A 140 -24.64 -6.50 1.20
C CYS A 140 -24.92 -5.00 1.31
N PHE A 141 -26.01 -4.51 0.72
CA PHE A 141 -26.42 -3.10 0.77
C PHE A 141 -26.62 -2.62 2.21
N LYS A 142 -27.30 -3.43 3.02
CA LYS A 142 -27.48 -3.17 4.45
C LYS A 142 -26.14 -3.06 5.19
N ALA A 143 -25.18 -3.93 4.90
CA ALA A 143 -23.87 -3.93 5.55
C ALA A 143 -23.03 -2.68 5.23
N ILE A 144 -23.25 -2.04 4.08
CA ILE A 144 -22.60 -0.78 3.69
C ILE A 144 -23.45 0.46 3.98
N GLY A 145 -24.60 0.31 4.65
CA GLY A 145 -25.52 1.41 4.94
C GLY A 145 -25.96 2.17 3.68
N ARG A 146 -26.10 1.47 2.54
CA ARG A 146 -26.51 2.05 1.26
C ARG A 146 -27.68 1.29 0.66
N THR A 147 -28.28 1.90 -0.33
CA THR A 147 -29.37 1.37 -1.14
C THR A 147 -28.92 1.11 -2.57
N GLU A 148 -29.72 0.35 -3.33
CA GLU A 148 -29.47 0.14 -4.75
C GLU A 148 -29.52 1.45 -5.55
N THR A 149 -30.35 2.41 -5.12
CA THR A 149 -30.41 3.75 -5.73
C THR A 149 -29.10 4.52 -5.55
N ASP A 150 -28.39 4.32 -4.43
CA ASP A 150 -27.08 4.94 -4.20
C ASP A 150 -26.01 4.37 -5.15
N ALA A 151 -26.17 3.13 -5.61
CA ALA A 151 -25.28 2.51 -6.59
C ALA A 151 -25.40 3.18 -7.95
N ALA A 152 -26.63 3.48 -8.38
CA ALA A 152 -26.91 4.11 -9.66
C ALA A 152 -26.40 5.57 -9.73
N ALA A 153 -26.40 6.27 -8.60
CA ALA A 153 -25.92 7.65 -8.51
C ALA A 153 -24.40 7.77 -8.33
N ALA A 154 -23.72 6.68 -7.95
CA ALA A 154 -22.28 6.72 -7.69
C ALA A 154 -21.49 6.85 -9.01
N PRO A 155 -20.56 7.82 -9.12
CA PRO A 155 -19.66 7.86 -10.27
C PRO A 155 -18.84 6.56 -10.32
N PRO A 156 -18.49 6.07 -11.52
CA PRO A 156 -17.65 4.89 -11.65
C PRO A 156 -16.35 5.11 -10.87
N MET A 157 -16.05 4.19 -9.95
CA MET A 157 -14.85 4.31 -9.11
C MET A 157 -13.60 4.28 -9.98
N ARG A 158 -12.99 5.44 -10.18
CA ARG A 158 -11.71 5.60 -10.86
C ARG A 158 -10.63 5.85 -9.82
N GLY A 159 -9.95 4.79 -9.39
CA GLY A 159 -8.75 4.91 -8.56
C GLY A 159 -8.63 3.86 -7.46
N ARG A 160 -7.41 3.68 -6.95
CA ARG A 160 -7.16 2.90 -5.73
C ARG A 160 -7.84 3.62 -4.57
N ALA A 161 -8.63 2.89 -3.78
CA ALA A 161 -9.07 3.39 -2.48
C ALA A 161 -7.82 3.83 -1.68
N PRO A 162 -7.86 4.98 -0.98
CA PRO A 162 -6.76 5.36 -0.10
C PRO A 162 -6.57 4.22 0.88
N ILE A 163 -5.38 3.64 0.87
CA ILE A 163 -5.04 2.58 1.81
C ILE A 163 -5.01 3.26 3.17
N VAL A 164 -6.06 3.13 3.97
CA VAL A 164 -6.06 3.51 5.38
C VAL A 164 -5.19 2.46 6.10
N LEU A 165 -3.89 2.50 5.82
CA LEU A 165 -2.86 1.84 6.60
C LEU A 165 -2.69 2.70 7.84
N GLY A 166 -3.16 2.21 8.98
CA GLY A 166 -2.56 2.64 10.25
C GLY A 166 -1.05 2.48 10.10
N LEU A 167 -0.32 3.60 10.15
CA LEU A 167 1.14 3.71 9.99
C LEU A 167 1.69 3.50 8.56
N GLY A 168 1.02 4.03 7.53
CA GLY A 168 1.61 4.22 6.21
C GLY A 168 1.91 5.69 5.97
N ALA A 169 3.19 6.07 5.95
CA ALA A 169 3.59 7.45 5.70
C ALA A 169 3.07 7.91 4.32
N ASP A 170 2.09 8.81 4.32
CA ASP A 170 1.52 9.37 3.10
C ASP A 170 2.58 10.21 2.37
N LYS A 171 2.35 10.54 1.09
CA LYS A 171 3.20 11.55 0.40
C LYS A 171 3.31 12.86 1.19
N LEU A 172 2.31 13.15 2.02
CA LEU A 172 2.30 14.26 2.96
C LEU A 172 3.33 14.11 4.08
N ASP A 173 3.60 12.89 4.56
CA ASP A 173 4.70 12.65 5.50
C ASP A 173 6.05 12.85 4.84
N LEU A 174 6.20 12.49 3.56
CA LEU A 174 7.42 12.82 2.81
C LEU A 174 7.64 14.34 2.73
N ILE A 175 6.56 15.12 2.55
CA ILE A 175 6.60 16.59 2.59
C ILE A 175 6.92 17.06 4.01
N ALA A 176 6.31 16.49 5.05
CA ALA A 176 6.57 16.84 6.43
C ALA A 176 8.03 16.57 6.83
N TYR A 177 8.60 15.43 6.43
CA TYR A 177 10.02 15.12 6.61
C TYR A 177 10.91 16.07 5.82
N SER A 178 10.50 16.48 4.61
CA SER A 178 11.24 17.47 3.82
C SER A 178 11.23 18.85 4.49
N LEU A 179 10.09 19.26 5.05
CA LEU A 179 9.94 20.52 5.78
C LEU A 179 10.71 20.49 7.10
N LEU A 180 10.69 19.38 7.83
CA LEU A 180 11.51 19.17 9.03
C LEU A 180 13.01 19.21 8.69
N GLY A 181 13.41 18.61 7.58
CA GLY A 181 14.78 18.67 7.06
C GLY A 181 15.21 20.09 6.71
N LEU A 182 14.36 20.86 6.02
CA LEU A 182 14.61 22.27 5.73
C LEU A 182 14.69 23.13 6.99
N TRP A 183 13.81 22.90 7.96
CA TRP A 183 13.81 23.60 9.24
C TRP A 183 15.09 23.32 10.04
N ALA A 184 15.52 22.05 10.09
CA ALA A 184 16.78 21.64 10.72
C ALA A 184 18.00 22.26 10.02
N LEU A 185 18.00 22.31 8.68
CA LEU A 185 19.08 22.96 7.92
C LEU A 185 19.16 24.46 8.24
N TRP A 186 18.02 25.14 8.30
CA TRP A 186 17.95 26.58 8.57
C TRP A 186 18.44 26.93 9.98
N THR A 187 18.09 26.12 10.98
CA THR A 187 18.59 26.28 12.35
C THR A 187 20.10 26.11 12.45
N VAL A 188 20.67 25.10 11.78
CA VAL A 188 22.13 24.88 11.76
C VAL A 188 22.86 26.07 11.09
N VAL A 189 22.37 26.55 9.95
CA VAL A 189 22.96 27.71 9.24
C VAL A 189 22.88 28.99 10.09
N GLY A 190 21.74 29.22 10.75
CA GLY A 190 21.54 30.39 11.60
C GLY A 190 22.49 30.43 12.80
N ILE A 191 22.74 29.28 13.44
CA ILE A 191 23.68 29.15 14.56
C ILE A 191 25.12 29.41 14.07
N GLY A 192 25.51 28.87 12.91
CA GLY A 192 26.84 29.09 12.35
C GLY A 192 27.18 30.56 12.10
N LYS A 193 26.21 31.36 11.64
CA LYS A 193 26.40 32.80 11.40
C LYS A 193 26.71 33.57 12.69
N LYS A 194 26.01 33.28 13.79
CA LYS A 194 26.27 33.91 15.09
C LYS A 194 27.69 33.64 15.62
N PHE A 195 28.22 32.43 15.40
CA PHE A 195 29.58 32.10 15.81
C PHE A 195 30.64 32.80 14.96
N ALA A 196 30.40 32.98 13.66
CA ALA A 196 31.30 33.73 12.78
C ALA A 196 31.36 35.21 13.16
N ASP A 197 30.21 35.82 13.43
CA ASP A 197 30.13 37.23 13.83
C ASP A 197 30.83 37.48 15.20
N LYS A 198 30.70 36.54 16.15
CA LYS A 198 31.36 36.64 17.46
C LYS A 198 32.90 36.58 17.35
N LYS A 199 33.44 35.67 16.53
CA LYS A 199 34.90 35.61 16.31
C LYS A 199 35.48 36.88 15.68
N GLY A 200 34.73 37.55 14.80
CA GLY A 200 35.14 38.82 14.22
C GLY A 200 35.14 39.98 15.21
N ALA A 201 34.24 39.96 16.20
CA ALA A 201 34.21 40.96 17.28
C ALA A 201 35.37 40.79 18.27
N ASP A 202 35.67 39.55 18.68
CA ASP A 202 36.76 39.26 19.62
C ASP A 202 38.14 39.62 19.04
N GLN A 203 38.35 39.47 17.71
CA GLN A 203 39.58 39.90 17.05
C GLN A 203 39.78 41.43 16.99
N LYS A 204 38.70 42.21 17.00
CA LYS A 204 38.78 43.68 17.00
C LYS A 204 38.99 44.28 18.38
N ALA A 205 38.66 43.55 19.45
CA ALA A 205 38.83 44.03 20.83
C ALA A 205 40.25 43.83 21.39
N GLY A 206 41.11 43.07 20.68
CA GLY A 206 42.49 42.78 21.08
C GLY A 206 43.58 43.53 20.29
N GLN A 207 43.20 44.50 19.44
CA GLN A 207 44.10 45.43 18.74
C GLN A 207 43.93 46.84 19.33
#